data_AF-A0A059LR65-F1
#
_entry.id   AF-A0A059LR65-F1
#
_cell.length_a   1.000
_cell.length_b   1.000
_cell.length_c   1.000
_cell.angle_alpha   90.00
_cell.angle_beta   90.00
_cell.angle_gamma   90.00
#
_symmetry.space_group_name_H-M   'P 1'
#
loop_
_entity.id
_entity.type
_entity.pdbx_description
1 polymer ?
#
loop_
_entity_poly.entity_id
_entity_poly.type
_entity_poly.pdbx_seq_one_letter_code
_entity_poly.pdbx_strand_id
1 'polypeptide(L)'
;MASADPSQSAQVRTSAGREEDETALSFAAGASALSCELPSYSLQDAVLVASEELPADAIHVRGHDFNLDCTLDGVMRSMLSTGLQASALGQAVIEVNRMLDWHLGCPEDQAQAREAAENGTAAAAAPSGLIPLPQQPPPEADPSVRTKIFLGYTSNMASAGVREHLRYLVQHRQVEVVVTTAGGVEEDLIKCLGRTVLGDWQARGAELRRRGLNRVGNLIVPNANYCAFEDWVMPILDAMLEEQGALGAGHWTPSRVIRRLGLEMDHPDSICTWAARNDIPIYCPALTDGSFGDMLYFHSFKNPGLVIDLVADIRAMNDEALKAAPRKTGILLLGGGVPKHHICNANLMRNGADFAVYLNTAQEYDGSDSGARPDEAVSWGKIKVEARPVKVHGDASILFPLLLSQTFVKRVQSATQ
;
A
#
# COMPACT_ATOMS: atom_id res chain seq x y z
N MET A 1 19.37 -22.54 -60.67
CA MET A 1 18.97 -23.09 -61.98
C MET A 1 18.86 -24.59 -61.85
N ALA A 2 17.67 -25.15 -62.13
CA ALA A 2 17.33 -26.54 -62.50
C ALA A 2 17.88 -27.69 -61.62
N SER A 3 17.08 -28.38 -60.78
CA SER A 3 16.09 -29.43 -61.11
C SER A 3 16.69 -30.72 -61.69
N ALA A 4 16.44 -31.86 -61.06
CA ALA A 4 15.65 -32.98 -61.61
C ALA A 4 15.90 -34.30 -60.84
N ASP A 5 14.82 -34.88 -60.36
CA ASP A 5 14.62 -36.32 -60.14
C ASP A 5 14.50 -37.01 -61.52
N PRO A 6 14.78 -38.32 -61.65
CA PRO A 6 13.64 -39.20 -61.88
C PRO A 6 13.73 -40.62 -61.29
N SER A 7 12.54 -41.08 -60.96
CA SER A 7 12.08 -42.44 -60.67
C SER A 7 12.45 -43.52 -61.72
N GLN A 8 12.51 -44.78 -61.27
CA GLN A 8 11.92 -45.90 -62.02
C GLN A 8 11.62 -47.13 -61.14
N SER A 9 10.51 -47.76 -61.51
CA SER A 9 9.73 -48.83 -60.88
C SER A 9 10.17 -50.25 -61.22
N ALA A 10 9.84 -51.24 -60.36
CA ALA A 10 9.53 -52.61 -60.82
C ALA A 10 8.60 -53.33 -59.82
N GLN A 11 7.41 -53.71 -60.30
CA GLN A 11 6.49 -54.67 -59.67
C GLN A 11 6.87 -56.10 -60.07
N VAL A 12 6.74 -57.07 -59.16
CA VAL A 12 6.42 -58.47 -59.51
C VAL A 12 5.45 -59.05 -58.47
N ARG A 13 4.44 -59.75 -59.00
CA ARG A 13 3.25 -60.35 -58.40
C ARG A 13 3.48 -61.78 -57.86
N THR A 14 2.52 -62.19 -57.00
CA THR A 14 1.95 -63.56 -56.79
C THR A 14 2.78 -64.59 -56.01
N SER A 15 2.25 -65.51 -55.17
CA SER A 15 0.90 -66.08 -54.95
C SER A 15 0.82 -66.88 -53.63
N ALA A 16 -0.39 -66.94 -53.03
CA ALA A 16 -1.07 -68.06 -52.35
C ALA A 16 -0.35 -69.04 -51.38
N GLY A 17 -0.80 -69.02 -50.11
CA GLY A 17 -1.46 -70.15 -49.41
C GLY A 17 -0.61 -71.18 -48.65
N ARG A 18 -0.82 -71.29 -47.32
CA ARG A 18 -1.14 -72.53 -46.57
C ARG A 18 -1.24 -72.32 -45.05
N GLU A 19 -2.06 -73.17 -44.45
CA GLU A 19 -2.62 -73.24 -43.09
C GLU A 19 -1.63 -73.60 -41.96
N GLU A 20 -2.03 -73.18 -40.75
CA GLU A 20 -1.97 -73.81 -39.41
C GLU A 20 -0.73 -74.61 -38.96
N ASP A 21 -0.15 -74.23 -37.81
CA ASP A 21 -0.06 -75.16 -36.67
C ASP A 21 0.16 -74.42 -35.34
N GLU A 22 -0.55 -74.87 -34.31
CA GLU A 22 -0.48 -74.41 -32.92
C GLU A 22 0.82 -74.87 -32.25
N THR A 23 1.38 -74.08 -31.33
CA THR A 23 1.96 -74.63 -30.09
C THR A 23 2.13 -73.52 -29.06
N ALA A 24 1.32 -73.63 -28.01
CA ALA A 24 1.37 -72.78 -26.83
C ALA A 24 2.67 -72.99 -26.04
N LEU A 25 3.34 -71.89 -25.71
CA LEU A 25 4.26 -71.82 -24.57
C LEU A 25 3.80 -70.66 -23.69
N SER A 26 3.05 -71.02 -22.65
CA SER A 26 2.61 -70.11 -21.60
C SER A 26 3.81 -69.59 -20.81
N PHE A 27 4.01 -68.28 -20.82
CA PHE A 27 4.70 -67.59 -19.73
C PHE A 27 3.72 -66.60 -19.09
N ALA A 28 3.42 -66.85 -17.82
CA ALA A 28 2.64 -65.97 -16.99
C ALA A 28 3.36 -64.62 -16.79
N ALA A 29 2.68 -63.54 -17.12
CA ALA A 29 2.95 -62.23 -16.54
C ALA A 29 1.60 -61.65 -16.13
N GLY A 30 1.29 -61.73 -14.84
CA GLY A 30 0.19 -61.02 -14.24
C GLY A 30 0.44 -59.52 -14.37
N ALA A 31 -0.06 -58.92 -15.44
CA ALA A 31 -0.30 -57.50 -15.52
C ALA A 31 -1.80 -57.31 -15.37
N SER A 32 -2.23 -56.92 -14.17
CA SER A 32 -3.45 -56.14 -14.01
C SER A 32 -3.30 -54.91 -14.91
N ALA A 33 -3.78 -55.03 -16.15
CA ALA A 33 -3.96 -53.90 -17.02
C ALA A 33 -5.04 -53.07 -16.36
N LEU A 34 -4.65 -52.01 -15.65
CA LEU A 34 -5.52 -50.87 -15.43
C LEU A 34 -6.07 -50.50 -16.81
N SER A 35 -7.32 -50.89 -17.08
CA SER A 35 -8.09 -50.38 -18.20
C SER A 35 -8.28 -48.91 -17.93
N CYS A 36 -7.29 -48.11 -18.33
CA CYS A 36 -7.47 -46.68 -18.46
C CYS A 36 -8.44 -46.51 -19.63
N GLU A 37 -9.74 -46.46 -19.31
CA GLU A 37 -10.74 -45.99 -20.26
C GLU A 37 -10.31 -44.60 -20.69
N LEU A 38 -9.95 -44.47 -21.98
CA LEU A 38 -9.62 -43.18 -22.57
C LEU A 38 -10.87 -42.28 -22.42
N PRO A 39 -10.69 -41.00 -22.05
CA PRO A 39 -11.82 -40.10 -21.85
C PRO A 39 -12.74 -40.06 -23.08
N SER A 40 -14.05 -39.93 -22.84
CA SER A 40 -15.11 -39.97 -23.86
C SER A 40 -15.17 -38.77 -24.81
N TYR A 41 -14.20 -37.85 -24.72
CA TYR A 41 -14.07 -36.67 -25.57
C TYR A 41 -12.87 -36.81 -26.50
N SER A 42 -12.92 -36.22 -27.69
CA SER A 42 -11.74 -36.17 -28.54
C SER A 42 -10.76 -35.11 -28.02
N LEU A 43 -9.46 -35.33 -28.20
CA LEU A 43 -8.45 -34.31 -27.89
C LEU A 43 -8.72 -32.98 -28.62
N GLN A 44 -9.42 -33.02 -29.76
CA GLN A 44 -9.87 -31.82 -30.47
C GLN A 44 -10.95 -31.08 -29.69
N ASP A 45 -11.93 -31.78 -29.12
CA ASP A 45 -12.99 -31.17 -28.31
C ASP A 45 -12.43 -30.49 -27.05
N ALA A 46 -11.37 -31.07 -26.45
CA ALA A 46 -10.72 -30.48 -25.28
C ALA A 46 -9.85 -29.25 -25.62
N VAL A 47 -9.26 -29.20 -26.83
CA VAL A 47 -8.31 -28.15 -27.21
C VAL A 47 -8.96 -27.02 -28.00
N LEU A 48 -10.03 -27.30 -28.75
CA LEU A 48 -10.68 -26.38 -29.69
C LEU A 48 -12.08 -25.97 -29.21
N VAL A 49 -12.24 -25.82 -27.90
CA VAL A 49 -13.48 -25.29 -27.29
C VAL A 49 -13.75 -23.90 -27.87
N ALA A 50 -14.96 -23.69 -28.40
CA ALA A 50 -15.38 -22.38 -28.90
C ALA A 50 -15.50 -21.39 -27.73
N SER A 51 -14.88 -20.21 -27.86
CA SER A 51 -14.98 -19.15 -26.86
C SER A 51 -16.30 -18.38 -26.99
N GLU A 52 -16.82 -17.89 -25.88
CA GLU A 52 -17.89 -16.90 -25.86
C GLU A 52 -17.40 -15.53 -26.40
N GLU A 53 -18.32 -14.66 -26.80
CA GLU A 53 -18.00 -13.29 -27.16
C GLU A 53 -17.61 -12.48 -25.92
N LEU A 54 -16.55 -11.68 -26.03
CA LEU A 54 -16.10 -10.81 -24.95
C LEU A 54 -16.97 -9.53 -24.88
N PRO A 55 -17.12 -8.92 -23.69
CA PRO A 55 -17.83 -7.65 -23.55
C PRO A 55 -17.27 -6.56 -24.48
N ALA A 56 -18.16 -5.72 -25.03
CA ALA A 56 -17.76 -4.66 -25.97
C ALA A 56 -16.86 -3.58 -25.34
N ASP A 57 -16.92 -3.41 -24.02
CA ASP A 57 -16.12 -2.49 -23.23
C ASP A 57 -14.83 -3.13 -22.68
N ALA A 58 -14.49 -4.36 -23.10
CA ALA A 58 -13.26 -5.03 -22.69
C ALA A 58 -12.02 -4.22 -23.09
N ILE A 59 -11.17 -3.93 -22.11
CA ILE A 59 -9.89 -3.25 -22.33
C ILE A 59 -8.94 -4.21 -23.03
N HIS A 60 -8.51 -3.84 -24.24
CA HIS A 60 -7.55 -4.61 -25.01
C HIS A 60 -6.13 -4.45 -24.45
N VAL A 61 -5.41 -5.56 -24.32
CA VAL A 61 -4.03 -5.52 -23.82
C VAL A 61 -3.12 -4.88 -24.86
N ARG A 62 -2.55 -3.73 -24.51
CA ARG A 62 -1.60 -2.97 -25.33
C ARG A 62 -0.72 -2.10 -24.42
N GLY A 63 0.60 -2.29 -24.53
CA GLY A 63 1.58 -1.42 -23.89
C GLY A 63 1.84 -0.13 -24.67
N HIS A 64 2.65 0.75 -24.10
CA HIS A 64 3.11 1.97 -24.77
C HIS A 64 3.98 1.63 -25.99
N ASP A 65 3.70 2.28 -27.11
CA ASP A 65 4.48 2.14 -28.34
C ASP A 65 5.54 3.25 -28.40
N PHE A 66 6.80 2.87 -28.17
CA PHE A 66 7.93 3.81 -28.19
C PHE A 66 8.25 4.38 -29.59
N ASN A 67 7.60 3.90 -30.66
CA ASN A 67 7.66 4.58 -31.95
C ASN A 67 6.81 5.87 -31.98
N LEU A 68 5.88 6.04 -31.03
CA LEU A 68 5.04 7.25 -30.92
C LEU A 68 5.75 8.35 -30.12
N ASP A 69 6.15 8.04 -28.89
CA ASP A 69 6.90 8.95 -28.02
C ASP A 69 7.74 8.19 -26.96
N CYS A 70 8.71 8.88 -26.36
CA CYS A 70 9.55 8.35 -25.27
C CYS A 70 9.22 9.00 -23.92
N THR A 71 7.96 9.39 -23.69
CA THR A 71 7.55 10.09 -22.47
C THR A 71 7.13 9.13 -21.37
N LEU A 72 7.47 9.46 -20.12
CA LEU A 72 6.98 8.70 -18.96
C LEU A 72 5.45 8.75 -18.86
N ASP A 73 4.85 9.89 -19.23
CA ASP A 73 3.40 10.05 -19.26
C ASP A 73 2.73 9.11 -20.27
N GLY A 74 3.36 8.84 -21.43
CA GLY A 74 2.91 7.83 -22.38
C GLY A 74 2.90 6.44 -21.78
N VAL A 75 4.01 6.06 -21.13
CA VAL A 75 4.15 4.79 -20.41
C VAL A 75 3.11 4.65 -19.29
N MET A 76 2.90 5.69 -18.49
CA MET A 76 1.93 5.67 -17.39
C MET A 76 0.49 5.55 -17.90
N ARG A 77 0.13 6.20 -19.02
CA ARG A 77 -1.20 6.06 -19.63
C ARG A 77 -1.51 4.64 -20.08
N SER A 78 -0.52 3.90 -20.59
CA SER A 78 -0.74 2.52 -21.05
C SER A 78 -0.78 1.50 -19.91
N MET A 79 -0.46 1.87 -18.66
CA MET A 79 -0.34 0.90 -17.56
C MET A 79 -1.63 0.11 -17.34
N LEU A 80 -2.81 0.76 -17.43
CA LEU A 80 -4.10 0.10 -17.30
C LEU A 80 -4.28 -1.03 -18.32
N SER A 81 -3.84 -0.83 -19.57
CA SER A 81 -3.92 -1.79 -20.67
C SER A 81 -2.69 -2.69 -20.80
N THR A 82 -1.69 -2.61 -19.91
CA THR A 82 -0.46 -3.41 -20.02
C THR A 82 -0.59 -4.81 -19.42
N GLY A 83 -1.38 -4.98 -18.36
CA GLY A 83 -1.58 -6.26 -17.66
C GLY A 83 -0.76 -6.39 -16.37
N LEU A 84 -1.08 -7.42 -15.56
CA LEU A 84 -0.40 -7.74 -14.30
C LEU A 84 -0.36 -6.55 -13.32
N GLN A 85 0.76 -6.32 -12.63
CA GLN A 85 0.90 -5.22 -11.66
C GLN A 85 0.95 -3.83 -12.33
N ALA A 86 1.21 -3.74 -13.64
CA ALA A 86 1.08 -2.47 -14.34
C ALA A 86 -0.40 -2.03 -14.37
N SER A 87 -1.33 -2.95 -14.65
CA SER A 87 -2.76 -2.65 -14.57
C SER A 87 -3.19 -2.26 -13.15
N ALA A 88 -2.65 -2.91 -12.12
CA ALA A 88 -2.89 -2.53 -10.73
C ALA A 88 -2.38 -1.10 -10.42
N LEU A 89 -1.20 -0.71 -10.91
CA LEU A 89 -0.70 0.66 -10.74
C LEU A 89 -1.57 1.67 -11.51
N GLY A 90 -2.03 1.34 -12.72
CA GLY A 90 -3.01 2.14 -13.46
C GLY A 90 -4.32 2.33 -12.69
N GLN A 91 -4.85 1.26 -12.08
CA GLN A 91 -6.03 1.32 -11.21
C GLN A 91 -5.77 2.16 -9.95
N ALA A 92 -4.58 2.07 -9.35
CA ALA A 92 -4.22 2.89 -8.19
C ALA A 92 -4.18 4.38 -8.54
N VAL A 93 -3.69 4.77 -9.73
CA VAL A 93 -3.75 6.15 -10.22
C VAL A 93 -5.20 6.63 -10.35
N ILE A 94 -6.09 5.78 -10.87
CA ILE A 94 -7.53 6.09 -10.97
C ILE A 94 -8.13 6.27 -9.57
N GLU A 95 -7.86 5.35 -8.65
CA GLU A 95 -8.46 5.37 -7.31
C GLU A 95 -7.98 6.55 -6.46
N VAL A 96 -6.68 6.90 -6.54
CA VAL A 96 -6.17 8.13 -5.90
C VAL A 96 -6.78 9.38 -6.54
N ASN A 97 -6.97 9.43 -7.86
CA ASN A 97 -7.64 10.57 -8.47
C ASN A 97 -9.12 10.66 -8.07
N ARG A 98 -9.85 9.54 -7.98
CA ARG A 98 -11.22 9.51 -7.42
C ARG A 98 -11.25 10.05 -5.98
N MET A 99 -10.29 9.65 -5.15
CA MET A 99 -10.14 10.15 -3.78
C MET A 99 -9.98 11.68 -3.76
N LEU A 100 -9.15 12.22 -4.65
CA LEU A 100 -8.84 13.65 -4.71
C LEU A 100 -9.93 14.49 -5.42
N ASP A 101 -10.68 13.90 -6.35
CA ASP A 101 -11.79 14.55 -7.08
C ASP A 101 -13.09 14.54 -6.29
N TRP A 102 -13.23 13.60 -5.35
CA TRP A 102 -14.44 13.51 -4.55
C TRP A 102 -14.66 14.78 -3.73
N HIS A 103 -15.94 15.16 -3.68
CA HIS A 103 -16.42 16.22 -2.82
C HIS A 103 -17.87 15.99 -2.47
N LEU A 104 -18.33 16.64 -1.40
CA LEU A 104 -19.70 16.49 -0.99
C LEU A 104 -20.66 16.99 -2.09
N GLY A 105 -21.62 16.14 -2.44
CA GLY A 105 -22.56 16.38 -3.52
C GLY A 105 -22.06 16.04 -4.93
N CYS A 106 -20.96 15.29 -5.06
CA CYS A 106 -20.49 14.85 -6.38
C CYS A 106 -21.55 13.98 -7.11
N PRO A 107 -21.56 13.98 -8.46
CA PRO A 107 -22.56 13.25 -9.24
C PRO A 107 -22.58 11.73 -8.97
N GLU A 108 -21.44 11.15 -8.63
CA GLU A 108 -21.31 9.72 -8.31
C GLU A 108 -22.17 9.34 -7.09
N ASP A 109 -22.08 10.12 -6.00
CA ASP A 109 -22.86 9.86 -4.79
C ASP A 109 -24.37 10.09 -5.02
N GLN A 110 -24.72 11.08 -5.84
CA GLN A 110 -26.11 11.33 -6.22
C GLN A 110 -26.69 10.19 -7.05
N ALA A 111 -25.90 9.62 -7.97
CA ALA A 111 -26.31 8.47 -8.78
C ALA A 111 -26.50 7.22 -7.91
N GLN A 112 -25.56 6.92 -7.02
CA GLN A 112 -25.67 5.81 -6.07
C GLN A 112 -26.87 5.95 -5.15
N ALA A 113 -27.15 7.15 -4.64
CA ALA A 113 -28.32 7.41 -3.80
C ALA A 113 -29.65 7.19 -4.56
N ARG A 114 -29.71 7.56 -5.84
CA ARG A 114 -30.88 7.30 -6.70
C ARG A 114 -31.08 5.82 -6.95
N GLU A 115 -30.01 5.11 -7.31
CA GLU A 115 -30.05 3.66 -7.56
C GLU A 115 -30.43 2.87 -6.30
N ALA A 116 -29.92 3.26 -5.12
CA ALA A 116 -30.31 2.65 -3.85
C ALA A 116 -31.79 2.91 -3.50
N ALA A 117 -32.30 4.10 -3.80
CA ALA A 117 -33.71 4.44 -3.61
C ALA A 117 -34.63 3.64 -4.56
N GLU A 118 -34.19 3.42 -5.80
CA GLU A 118 -34.91 2.62 -6.80
C GLU A 118 -34.89 1.12 -6.47
N ASN A 119 -33.79 0.60 -5.93
CA ASN A 119 -33.61 -0.81 -5.59
C ASN A 119 -34.18 -1.20 -4.20
N GLY A 120 -34.74 -0.24 -3.44
CA GLY A 120 -35.38 -0.51 -2.14
C GLY A 120 -34.43 -0.99 -1.03
N THR A 121 -33.13 -0.78 -1.18
CA THR A 121 -32.07 -1.26 -0.26
C THR A 121 -31.73 -0.26 0.85
N ALA A 122 -32.64 0.65 1.19
CA ALA A 122 -32.44 1.65 2.23
C ALA A 122 -31.96 0.98 3.55
N ALA A 123 -30.69 1.24 3.87
CA ALA A 123 -29.90 0.84 5.03
C ALA A 123 -30.57 -0.15 5.99
N ALA A 124 -30.10 -1.40 5.99
CA ALA A 124 -30.35 -2.35 7.07
C ALA A 124 -30.09 -1.67 8.43
N ALA A 125 -31.10 -1.71 9.30
CA ALA A 125 -31.04 -1.12 10.63
C ALA A 125 -29.78 -1.58 11.37
N ALA A 126 -29.05 -0.61 11.94
CA ALA A 126 -27.88 -0.89 12.76
C ALA A 126 -28.24 -1.88 13.89
N PRO A 127 -27.41 -2.89 14.18
CA PRO A 127 -27.68 -3.84 15.24
C PRO A 127 -27.86 -3.12 16.58
N SER A 128 -28.95 -3.47 17.28
CA SER A 128 -29.34 -2.90 18.57
C SER A 128 -28.22 -3.09 19.61
N GLY A 129 -27.56 -2.00 20.01
CA GLY A 129 -26.52 -2.02 21.06
C GLY A 129 -25.40 -0.98 20.89
N LEU A 130 -25.31 -0.30 19.75
CA LEU A 130 -24.32 0.75 19.51
C LEU A 130 -24.87 2.14 19.88
N ILE A 131 -23.98 3.02 20.35
CA ILE A 131 -24.25 4.43 20.62
C ILE A 131 -24.93 5.03 19.36
N PRO A 132 -26.16 5.57 19.46
CA PRO A 132 -26.83 6.16 18.31
C PRO A 132 -25.99 7.35 17.83
N LEU A 133 -25.41 7.24 16.63
CA LEU A 133 -24.94 8.42 15.92
C LEU A 133 -26.18 9.26 15.58
N PRO A 134 -26.19 10.58 15.85
CA PRO A 134 -27.33 11.42 15.53
C PRO A 134 -27.66 11.28 14.04
N GLN A 135 -28.89 10.87 13.71
CA GLN A 135 -29.36 10.88 12.33
C GLN A 135 -29.53 12.34 11.91
N GLN A 136 -28.51 12.88 11.26
CA GLN A 136 -28.56 14.20 10.64
C GLN A 136 -29.14 14.07 9.24
N PRO A 137 -29.92 15.06 8.76
CA PRO A 137 -30.33 15.10 7.36
C PRO A 137 -29.08 15.05 6.46
N PRO A 138 -29.19 14.48 5.24
CA PRO A 138 -28.06 14.43 4.32
C PRO A 138 -27.52 15.84 4.16
N PRO A 139 -26.21 16.03 4.37
CA PRO A 139 -25.60 17.34 4.38
C PRO A 139 -25.76 18.00 3.01
N GLU A 140 -25.97 19.31 2.99
CA GLU A 140 -26.11 20.08 1.75
C GLU A 140 -24.84 19.96 0.91
N ALA A 141 -24.98 19.92 -0.41
CA ALA A 141 -23.84 19.79 -1.31
C ALA A 141 -22.86 20.96 -1.12
N ASP A 142 -21.64 20.66 -0.72
CA ASP A 142 -20.58 21.65 -0.52
C ASP A 142 -19.28 21.14 -1.18
N PRO A 143 -18.91 21.69 -2.36
CA PRO A 143 -17.67 21.34 -3.02
C PRO A 143 -16.42 21.62 -2.19
N SER A 144 -16.43 22.49 -1.18
CA SER A 144 -15.27 22.71 -0.32
C SER A 144 -14.96 21.51 0.60
N VAL A 145 -15.96 20.67 0.88
CA VAL A 145 -15.83 19.44 1.66
C VAL A 145 -15.23 18.35 0.78
N ARG A 146 -13.93 18.11 0.94
CA ARG A 146 -13.16 17.06 0.22
C ARG A 146 -12.91 15.83 1.08
N THR A 147 -12.38 14.78 0.47
CA THR A 147 -11.97 13.55 1.16
C THR A 147 -10.92 13.86 2.23
N LYS A 148 -10.96 13.16 3.36
CA LYS A 148 -9.90 13.17 4.39
C LYS A 148 -8.94 12.00 4.14
N ILE A 149 -7.68 12.30 3.85
CA ILE A 149 -6.69 11.32 3.40
C ILE A 149 -5.77 10.93 4.54
N PHE A 150 -5.74 9.62 4.82
CA PHE A 150 -4.84 8.97 5.75
C PHE A 150 -3.66 8.35 4.99
N LEU A 151 -2.45 8.79 5.30
CA LEU A 151 -1.21 8.30 4.72
C LEU A 151 -0.46 7.44 5.73
N GLY A 152 -0.23 6.18 5.38
CA GLY A 152 0.58 5.25 6.17
C GLY A 152 1.89 4.93 5.47
N TYR A 153 3.02 4.95 6.18
CA TYR A 153 4.29 4.46 5.62
C TYR A 153 5.18 3.80 6.67
N THR A 154 5.95 2.79 6.26
CA THR A 154 6.95 2.13 7.11
C THR A 154 8.24 2.95 7.24
N SER A 155 8.99 2.74 8.32
CA SER A 155 10.22 3.49 8.64
C SER A 155 11.23 3.58 7.51
N ASN A 156 11.46 2.48 6.79
CA ASN A 156 12.41 2.44 5.68
C ASN A 156 12.06 3.40 4.52
N MET A 157 10.81 3.86 4.40
CA MET A 157 10.44 4.90 3.44
C MET A 157 11.04 6.27 3.81
N ALA A 158 11.13 6.59 5.10
CA ALA A 158 11.82 7.79 5.58
C ALA A 158 13.34 7.65 5.50
N SER A 159 13.88 6.43 5.68
CA SER A 159 15.31 6.14 5.44
C SER A 159 15.67 6.29 3.96
N ALA A 160 14.80 5.87 3.04
CA ALA A 160 14.99 6.01 1.59
C ALA A 160 14.67 7.42 1.07
N GLY A 161 14.83 7.64 -0.25
CA GLY A 161 14.45 8.87 -0.94
C GLY A 161 12.93 9.04 -1.13
N VAL A 162 12.12 8.12 -0.59
CA VAL A 162 10.66 8.28 -0.51
C VAL A 162 10.30 9.41 0.47
N ARG A 163 11.18 9.71 1.44
CA ARG A 163 11.05 10.85 2.37
C ARG A 163 10.70 12.16 1.68
N GLU A 164 11.40 12.53 0.62
CA GLU A 164 11.20 13.81 -0.06
C GLU A 164 9.80 13.91 -0.70
N HIS A 165 9.27 12.77 -1.15
CA HIS A 165 7.93 12.62 -1.71
C HIS A 165 6.85 12.71 -0.63
N LEU A 166 7.07 12.07 0.53
CA LEU A 166 6.19 12.17 1.70
C LEU A 166 6.13 13.62 2.21
N ARG A 167 7.31 14.25 2.34
CA ARG A 167 7.46 15.66 2.72
C ARG A 167 6.72 16.58 1.75
N TYR A 168 6.76 16.32 0.44
CA TYR A 168 5.97 17.08 -0.55
C TYR A 168 4.46 17.01 -0.25
N LEU A 169 3.90 15.82 -0.02
CA LEU A 169 2.48 15.69 0.30
C LEU A 169 2.09 16.48 1.56
N VAL A 170 2.89 16.37 2.62
CA VAL A 170 2.65 17.04 3.90
C VAL A 170 2.83 18.55 3.77
N GLN A 171 3.88 19.03 3.08
CA GLN A 171 4.15 20.45 2.84
C GLN A 171 2.99 21.12 2.10
N HIS A 172 2.44 20.46 1.08
CA HIS A 172 1.39 21.00 0.23
C HIS A 172 -0.03 20.65 0.72
N ARG A 173 -0.18 20.20 1.99
CA ARG A 173 -1.47 19.86 2.63
C ARG A 173 -2.32 18.90 1.78
N GLN A 174 -1.66 17.94 1.12
CA GLN A 174 -2.31 16.95 0.26
C GLN A 174 -2.81 15.74 1.04
N VAL A 175 -2.49 15.65 2.33
CA VAL A 175 -2.95 14.61 3.26
C VAL A 175 -3.26 15.26 4.61
N GLU A 176 -4.14 14.65 5.39
CA GLU A 176 -4.61 15.21 6.66
C GLU A 176 -4.20 14.41 7.89
N VAL A 177 -3.87 13.13 7.73
CA VAL A 177 -3.43 12.29 8.85
C VAL A 177 -2.30 11.40 8.38
N VAL A 178 -1.24 11.31 9.18
CA VAL A 178 -0.09 10.45 8.90
C VAL A 178 0.04 9.40 10.00
N VAL A 179 0.37 8.16 9.62
CA VAL A 179 0.77 7.12 10.57
C VAL A 179 2.08 6.49 10.11
N THR A 180 3.03 6.36 11.03
CA THR A 180 4.30 5.68 10.77
C THR A 180 4.79 4.93 12.02
N THR A 181 5.98 4.35 11.96
CA THR A 181 6.69 3.73 13.10
C THR A 181 7.81 4.64 13.59
N ALA A 182 8.43 4.34 14.74
CA ALA A 182 9.46 5.21 15.34
C ALA A 182 10.58 5.56 14.37
N GLY A 183 11.11 4.55 13.65
CA GLY A 183 12.08 4.75 12.58
C GLY A 183 11.64 5.75 11.49
N GLY A 184 10.33 5.85 11.20
CA GLY A 184 9.80 6.81 10.22
C GLY A 184 9.82 8.26 10.70
N VAL A 185 9.76 8.46 12.01
CA VAL A 185 9.91 9.78 12.67
C VAL A 185 11.39 10.12 12.81
N GLU A 186 12.16 9.26 13.45
CA GLU A 186 13.54 9.57 13.81
C GLU A 186 14.45 9.69 12.58
N GLU A 187 14.31 8.85 11.56
CA GLU A 187 15.15 8.96 10.35
C GLU A 187 14.86 10.26 9.56
N ASP A 188 13.63 10.79 9.63
CA ASP A 188 13.31 12.10 9.07
C ASP A 188 14.04 13.24 9.80
N LEU A 189 14.05 13.19 11.13
CA LEU A 189 14.74 14.18 11.97
C LEU A 189 16.26 14.06 11.86
N ILE A 190 16.78 12.84 11.96
CA ILE A 190 18.21 12.51 11.87
C ILE A 190 18.81 12.96 10.53
N LYS A 191 18.06 12.84 9.43
CA LYS A 191 18.50 13.33 8.11
C LYS A 191 18.65 14.85 8.01
N CYS A 192 18.13 15.62 8.97
CA CYS A 192 18.41 17.05 9.08
C CYS A 192 19.73 17.34 9.82
N LEU A 193 20.23 16.37 10.60
CA LEU A 193 21.46 16.48 11.39
C LEU A 193 22.67 15.80 10.71
N GLY A 194 22.41 14.78 9.90
CA GLY A 194 23.43 13.98 9.24
C GLY A 194 22.95 13.38 7.91
N ARG A 195 23.86 12.70 7.20
CA ARG A 195 23.55 12.11 5.89
C ARG A 195 23.41 10.59 5.98
N THR A 196 22.45 10.07 5.22
CA THR A 196 22.34 8.65 4.88
C THR A 196 22.88 8.47 3.46
N VAL A 197 23.68 7.44 3.21
CA VAL A 197 24.33 7.20 1.92
C VAL A 197 23.95 5.84 1.34
N LEU A 198 24.10 5.69 0.03
CA LEU A 198 23.96 4.38 -0.63
C LEU A 198 25.11 3.46 -0.23
N GLY A 199 24.78 2.20 0.02
CA GLY A 199 25.69 1.10 0.25
C GLY A 199 25.21 -0.14 -0.51
N ASP A 200 25.41 -1.31 0.09
CA ASP A 200 25.13 -2.60 -0.53
C ASP A 200 24.32 -3.49 0.42
N TRP A 201 23.31 -4.18 -0.11
CA TRP A 201 22.53 -5.21 0.59
C TRP A 201 23.41 -6.28 1.24
N GLN A 202 24.52 -6.65 0.59
CA GLN A 202 25.40 -7.73 0.99
C GLN A 202 26.55 -7.27 1.90
N ALA A 203 26.63 -5.98 2.23
CA ALA A 203 27.67 -5.47 3.12
C ALA A 203 27.64 -6.17 4.49
N ARG A 204 28.80 -6.72 4.89
CA ARG A 204 28.92 -7.59 6.06
C ARG A 204 28.71 -6.82 7.36
N GLY A 205 27.67 -7.19 8.11
CA GLY A 205 27.29 -6.51 9.36
C GLY A 205 28.43 -6.41 10.39
N ALA A 206 29.25 -7.46 10.53
CA ALA A 206 30.38 -7.45 11.47
C ALA A 206 31.44 -6.40 11.13
N GLU A 207 31.67 -6.11 9.85
CA GLU A 207 32.62 -5.08 9.43
C GLU A 207 32.01 -3.68 9.62
N LEU A 208 30.75 -3.51 9.21
CA LEU A 208 30.02 -2.26 9.40
C LEU A 208 29.97 -1.86 10.87
N ARG A 209 29.67 -2.81 11.77
CA ARG A 209 29.64 -2.56 13.22
C ARG A 209 30.98 -2.10 13.77
N ARG A 210 32.10 -2.73 13.36
CA ARG A 210 33.45 -2.32 13.77
C ARG A 210 33.80 -0.90 13.32
N ARG A 211 33.18 -0.42 12.25
CA ARG A 211 33.36 0.92 11.68
C ARG A 211 32.33 1.93 12.17
N GLY A 212 31.39 1.53 13.04
CA GLY A 212 30.30 2.40 13.49
C GLY A 212 29.32 2.79 12.36
N LEU A 213 29.02 1.85 11.47
CA LEU A 213 28.09 2.03 10.36
C LEU A 213 26.89 1.10 10.54
N ASN A 214 25.68 1.65 10.43
CA ASN A 214 24.42 0.92 10.55
C ASN A 214 23.81 0.74 9.15
N ARG A 215 23.27 -0.45 8.83
CA ARG A 215 22.74 -0.77 7.51
C ARG A 215 21.21 -0.85 7.53
N VAL A 216 20.55 -0.18 6.59
CA VAL A 216 19.12 -0.27 6.32
C VAL A 216 18.94 -0.71 4.87
N GLY A 217 18.77 -2.01 4.63
CA GLY A 217 18.76 -2.56 3.27
C GLY A 217 20.10 -2.33 2.55
N ASN A 218 20.08 -1.49 1.52
CA ASN A 218 21.26 -0.98 0.79
C ASN A 218 21.62 0.46 1.16
N LEU A 219 21.19 0.97 2.32
CA LEU A 219 21.54 2.28 2.83
C LEU A 219 22.48 2.14 4.02
N ILE A 220 23.35 3.14 4.22
CA ILE A 220 24.27 3.24 5.35
C ILE A 220 24.01 4.52 6.13
N VAL A 221 23.82 4.37 7.44
CA VAL A 221 23.64 5.45 8.41
C VAL A 221 24.85 5.42 9.37
N PRO A 222 25.74 6.42 9.32
CA PRO A 222 26.84 6.52 10.27
C PRO A 222 26.34 6.69 11.72
N ASN A 223 26.99 6.04 12.68
CA ASN A 223 26.57 6.12 14.09
C ASN A 223 26.65 7.53 14.67
N ALA A 224 27.54 8.37 14.11
CA ALA A 224 27.65 9.78 14.46
C ALA A 224 26.34 10.54 14.27
N ASN A 225 25.47 10.11 13.35
CA ASN A 225 24.14 10.71 13.16
C ASN A 225 23.26 10.51 14.41
N TYR A 226 23.32 9.33 15.04
CA TYR A 226 22.56 9.05 16.26
C TYR A 226 23.14 9.77 17.48
N CYS A 227 24.46 9.98 17.53
CA CYS A 227 25.07 10.84 18.56
C CYS A 227 24.60 12.29 18.42
N ALA A 228 24.57 12.83 17.20
CA ALA A 228 24.03 14.17 16.97
C ALA A 228 22.54 14.27 17.33
N PHE A 229 21.78 13.20 17.11
CA PHE A 229 20.38 13.11 17.52
C PHE A 229 20.20 13.09 19.03
N GLU A 230 21.04 12.35 19.76
CA GLU A 230 21.08 12.38 21.23
C GLU A 230 21.31 13.80 21.76
N ASP A 231 22.37 14.47 21.26
CA ASP A 231 22.72 15.83 21.66
C ASP A 231 21.56 16.82 21.41
N TRP A 232 20.82 16.62 20.31
CA TRP A 232 19.69 17.47 19.95
C TRP A 232 18.43 17.18 20.77
N VAL A 233 18.10 15.91 21.01
CA VAL A 233 16.79 15.54 21.60
C VAL A 233 16.79 15.57 23.12
N MET A 234 17.93 15.34 23.78
CA MET A 234 18.01 15.30 25.25
C MET A 234 17.49 16.58 25.93
N PRO A 235 17.89 17.79 25.51
CA PRO A 235 17.35 19.03 26.08
C PRO A 235 15.84 19.20 25.86
N ILE A 236 15.31 18.66 24.76
CA ILE A 236 13.87 18.70 24.46
C ILE A 236 13.11 17.78 25.42
N LEU A 237 13.64 16.59 25.73
CA LEU A 237 13.05 15.67 26.69
C LEU A 237 13.04 16.26 28.12
N ASP A 238 14.08 17.01 28.49
CA ASP A 238 14.12 17.76 29.75
C ASP A 238 12.99 18.79 29.83
N ALA A 239 12.84 19.63 28.79
CA ALA A 239 11.75 20.60 28.71
C ALA A 239 10.36 19.93 28.73
N MET A 240 10.20 18.82 28.00
CA MET A 240 8.96 18.05 28.00
C MET A 240 8.60 17.51 29.40
N LEU A 241 9.59 17.04 30.16
CA LEU A 241 9.36 16.56 31.53
C LEU A 241 8.94 17.70 32.46
N GLU A 242 9.60 18.85 32.39
CA GLU A 242 9.24 20.05 33.16
C GLU A 242 7.82 20.51 32.83
N GLU A 243 7.48 20.59 31.54
CA GLU A 243 6.14 20.95 31.05
C GLU A 243 5.08 19.96 31.56
N GLN A 244 5.38 18.66 31.58
CA GLN A 244 4.45 17.64 32.10
C GLN A 244 4.20 17.80 33.60
N GLY A 245 5.20 18.26 34.35
CA GLY A 245 5.08 18.55 35.79
C GLY A 245 4.27 19.80 36.10
N ALA A 246 4.03 20.67 35.12
CA ALA A 246 3.24 21.89 35.29
C ALA A 246 1.75 21.58 35.47
N LEU A 247 1.09 22.33 36.37
CA LEU A 247 -0.32 22.13 36.70
C LEU A 247 -1.20 22.27 35.44
N GLY A 248 -1.85 21.17 35.03
CA GLY A 248 -2.82 21.16 33.93
C GLY A 248 -2.27 20.80 32.55
N ALA A 249 -0.98 20.47 32.40
CA ALA A 249 -0.38 20.14 31.09
C ALA A 249 -0.79 18.75 30.52
N GLY A 250 -1.19 17.82 31.40
CA GLY A 250 -1.52 16.43 31.06
C GLY A 250 -0.31 15.61 30.61
N HIS A 251 -0.50 14.33 30.30
CA HIS A 251 0.56 13.47 29.77
C HIS A 251 0.84 13.79 28.29
N TRP A 252 2.09 13.56 27.87
CA TRP A 252 2.44 13.57 26.45
C TRP A 252 1.78 12.39 25.73
N THR A 253 1.58 12.49 24.42
CA THR A 253 1.17 11.38 23.56
C THR A 253 2.12 11.31 22.37
N PRO A 254 2.28 10.16 21.68
CA PRO A 254 3.18 10.09 20.55
C PRO A 254 2.98 11.20 19.52
N SER A 255 1.74 11.50 19.13
CA SER A 255 1.48 12.60 18.19
C SER A 255 1.89 13.99 18.71
N ARG A 256 1.65 14.28 20.00
CA ARG A 256 2.10 15.54 20.63
C ARG A 256 3.62 15.63 20.70
N VAL A 257 4.30 14.53 21.00
CA VAL A 257 5.77 14.45 21.00
C VAL A 257 6.30 14.70 19.58
N ILE A 258 5.77 14.02 18.57
CA ILE A 258 6.22 14.19 17.18
C ILE A 258 5.99 15.62 16.70
N ARG A 259 4.85 16.22 17.04
CA ARG A 259 4.57 17.64 16.75
C ARG A 259 5.59 18.56 17.41
N ARG A 260 5.92 18.32 18.69
CA ARG A 260 6.97 19.09 19.40
C ARG A 260 8.32 18.96 18.70
N LEU A 261 8.75 17.74 18.37
CA LEU A 261 10.01 17.48 17.67
C LEU A 261 10.05 18.17 16.29
N GLY A 262 8.93 18.19 15.56
CA GLY A 262 8.82 18.90 14.28
C GLY A 262 8.98 20.42 14.41
N LEU A 263 8.42 21.01 15.48
CA LEU A 263 8.58 22.44 15.79
C LEU A 263 10.02 22.78 16.21
N GLU A 264 10.67 21.93 17.00
CA GLU A 264 12.06 22.14 17.45
C GLU A 264 13.08 21.93 16.33
N MET A 265 12.80 21.02 15.39
CA MET A 265 13.68 20.76 14.25
C MET A 265 13.67 21.95 13.27
N ASP A 266 12.50 22.54 13.05
CA ASP A 266 12.26 23.71 12.20
C ASP A 266 12.95 23.68 10.82
N HIS A 267 13.14 22.50 10.23
CA HIS A 267 13.93 22.30 9.02
C HIS A 267 13.04 22.11 7.77
N PRO A 268 13.30 22.80 6.64
CA PRO A 268 12.44 22.74 5.45
C PRO A 268 12.43 21.37 4.75
N ASP A 269 13.39 20.50 5.05
CA ASP A 269 13.45 19.15 4.50
C ASP A 269 12.73 18.10 5.36
N SER A 270 12.28 18.45 6.57
CA SER A 270 11.64 17.50 7.50
C SER A 270 10.14 17.33 7.23
N ILE A 271 9.69 16.08 7.16
CA ILE A 271 8.27 15.71 7.18
C ILE A 271 7.62 16.21 8.47
N CYS A 272 8.26 15.97 9.62
CA CYS A 272 7.74 16.35 10.93
C CYS A 272 7.57 17.87 11.09
N THR A 273 8.52 18.67 10.59
CA THR A 273 8.41 20.13 10.59
C THR A 273 7.21 20.60 9.76
N TRP A 274 7.04 20.08 8.54
CA TRP A 274 5.88 20.47 7.73
C TRP A 274 4.56 19.99 8.33
N ALA A 275 4.54 18.80 8.94
CA ALA A 275 3.36 18.28 9.61
C ALA A 275 2.94 19.19 10.77
N ALA A 276 3.91 19.60 11.61
CA ALA A 276 3.66 20.52 12.71
C ALA A 276 3.18 21.91 12.24
N ARG A 277 3.81 22.48 11.20
CA ARG A 277 3.42 23.78 10.61
C ARG A 277 2.05 23.75 9.94
N ASN A 278 1.67 22.61 9.36
CA ASN A 278 0.39 22.45 8.67
C ASN A 278 -0.72 21.86 9.54
N ASP A 279 -0.44 21.60 10.81
CA ASP A 279 -1.36 20.98 11.77
C ASP A 279 -1.87 19.60 11.29
N ILE A 280 -0.96 18.81 10.73
CA ILE A 280 -1.20 17.43 10.30
C ILE A 280 -0.66 16.51 11.42
N PRO A 281 -1.51 15.75 12.13
CA PRO A 281 -1.05 14.82 13.16
C PRO A 281 -0.29 13.65 12.53
N ILE A 282 0.82 13.29 13.17
CA ILE A 282 1.56 12.05 12.91
C ILE A 282 1.34 11.12 14.10
N TYR A 283 0.66 9.99 13.89
CA TYR A 283 0.48 8.97 14.91
C TYR A 283 1.56 7.89 14.79
N CYS A 284 2.09 7.45 15.93
CA CYS A 284 3.09 6.39 16.01
C CYS A 284 2.90 5.59 17.31
N PRO A 285 2.04 4.56 17.32
CA PRO A 285 1.73 3.82 18.54
C PRO A 285 2.96 3.16 19.19
N ALA A 286 3.92 2.75 18.38
CA ALA A 286 5.18 2.14 18.82
C ALA A 286 6.34 3.14 18.75
N LEU A 287 6.16 4.36 19.30
CA LEU A 287 7.17 5.42 19.27
C LEU A 287 8.47 5.05 20.01
N THR A 288 8.42 4.09 20.93
CA THR A 288 9.59 3.60 21.68
C THR A 288 10.43 2.57 20.92
N ASP A 289 10.01 2.11 19.74
CA ASP A 289 10.69 1.05 18.97
C ASP A 289 11.72 1.60 17.98
N GLY A 290 12.72 2.31 18.49
CA GLY A 290 13.76 2.97 17.68
C GLY A 290 14.76 3.76 18.52
N SER A 291 15.65 4.51 17.85
CA SER A 291 16.62 5.39 18.49
C SER A 291 15.96 6.42 19.41
N PHE A 292 14.77 6.93 19.12
CA PHE A 292 14.04 7.81 20.04
C PHE A 292 13.69 7.08 21.35
N GLY A 293 13.34 5.80 21.28
CA GLY A 293 13.14 4.94 22.44
C GLY A 293 14.41 4.77 23.28
N ASP A 294 15.57 4.63 22.65
CA ASP A 294 16.86 4.61 23.34
C ASP A 294 17.10 5.92 24.10
N MET A 295 16.77 7.07 23.49
CA MET A 295 16.91 8.38 24.13
C MET A 295 15.96 8.53 25.33
N LEU A 296 14.70 8.10 25.21
CA LEU A 296 13.77 8.03 26.35
C LEU A 296 14.31 7.13 27.47
N TYR A 297 14.90 5.99 27.11
CA TYR A 297 15.50 5.07 28.07
C TYR A 297 16.65 5.73 28.84
N PHE A 298 17.63 6.32 28.15
CA PHE A 298 18.76 7.01 28.80
C PHE A 298 18.31 8.22 29.61
N HIS A 299 17.35 9.00 29.09
CA HIS A 299 16.77 10.15 29.78
C HIS A 299 16.13 9.73 31.11
N SER A 300 15.40 8.61 31.14
CA SER A 300 14.69 8.14 32.34
C SER A 300 15.58 7.84 33.54
N PHE A 301 16.86 7.48 33.33
CA PHE A 301 17.82 7.28 34.43
C PHE A 301 18.37 8.59 34.99
N LYS A 302 18.43 9.64 34.16
CA LYS A 302 18.91 10.97 34.56
C LYS A 302 17.78 11.77 35.19
N ASN A 303 16.63 11.81 34.52
CA ASN A 303 15.46 12.62 34.83
C ASN A 303 14.18 11.75 34.75
N PRO A 304 13.87 10.97 35.79
CA PRO A 304 12.73 10.05 35.75
C PRO A 304 11.38 10.78 35.78
N GLY A 305 10.36 10.18 35.15
CA GLY A 305 8.96 10.60 35.30
C GLY A 305 8.24 11.03 34.02
N LEU A 306 8.91 11.07 32.87
CA LEU A 306 8.26 11.39 31.60
C LEU A 306 7.27 10.28 31.21
N VAL A 307 6.03 10.64 30.89
CA VAL A 307 4.96 9.69 30.55
C VAL A 307 4.41 10.02 29.17
N ILE A 308 4.39 9.01 28.30
CA ILE A 308 3.80 9.09 26.97
C ILE A 308 2.59 8.15 26.93
N ASP A 309 1.40 8.73 26.96
CA ASP A 309 0.11 8.04 26.99
C ASP A 309 -0.35 7.64 25.58
N LEU A 310 -0.43 6.32 25.34
CA LEU A 310 -0.94 5.74 24.10
C LEU A 310 -2.48 5.77 24.03
N VAL A 311 -3.17 5.78 25.17
CA VAL A 311 -4.64 5.72 25.23
C VAL A 311 -5.25 7.02 24.73
N ALA A 312 -4.72 8.17 25.14
CA ALA A 312 -5.12 9.45 24.59
C ALA A 312 -4.85 9.53 23.07
N ASP A 313 -3.74 8.95 22.58
CA ASP A 313 -3.38 8.99 21.16
C ASP A 313 -4.30 8.12 20.29
N ILE A 314 -4.65 6.89 20.72
CA ILE A 314 -5.60 6.05 19.97
C ILE A 314 -7.00 6.67 19.95
N ARG A 315 -7.42 7.37 21.01
CA ARG A 315 -8.68 8.12 21.00
C ARG A 315 -8.65 9.23 19.95
N ALA A 316 -7.57 10.01 19.91
CA ALA A 316 -7.40 11.05 18.91
C ALA A 316 -7.40 10.48 17.48
N MET A 317 -6.62 9.43 17.23
CA MET A 317 -6.57 8.76 15.92
C MET A 317 -7.94 8.22 15.47
N ASN A 318 -8.67 7.55 16.36
CA ASN A 318 -10.01 7.04 16.02
C ASN A 318 -11.00 8.18 15.78
N ASP A 319 -10.89 9.26 16.56
CA ASP A 319 -11.71 10.46 16.38
C ASP A 319 -11.46 11.14 15.02
N GLU A 320 -10.24 11.05 14.46
CA GLU A 320 -9.97 11.58 13.10
C GLU A 320 -10.88 10.99 12.04
N ALA A 321 -11.15 9.68 12.14
CA ALA A 321 -11.98 8.94 11.19
C ALA A 321 -13.46 9.02 11.58
N LEU A 322 -13.80 8.79 12.85
CA LEU A 322 -15.18 8.82 13.33
C LEU A 322 -15.85 10.19 13.09
N LYS A 323 -15.10 11.27 13.32
CA LYS A 323 -15.59 12.66 13.14
C LYS A 323 -15.34 13.19 11.72
N ALA A 324 -14.94 12.34 10.76
CA ALA A 324 -14.72 12.79 9.39
C ALA A 324 -16.01 13.22 8.69
N ALA A 325 -17.18 12.71 9.10
CA ALA A 325 -18.46 13.07 8.50
C ALA A 325 -18.67 14.61 8.51
N PRO A 326 -19.13 15.20 7.40
CA PRO A 326 -19.69 14.56 6.19
C PRO A 326 -18.66 14.15 5.12
N ARG A 327 -17.35 14.21 5.39
CA ARG A 327 -16.30 13.81 4.45
C ARG A 327 -16.26 12.29 4.25
N LYS A 328 -15.87 11.88 3.05
CA LYS A 328 -15.32 10.53 2.82
C LYS A 328 -13.90 10.41 3.38
N THR A 329 -13.45 9.20 3.64
CA THR A 329 -12.05 8.92 4.00
C THR A 329 -11.35 8.11 2.93
N GLY A 330 -10.10 8.47 2.68
CA GLY A 330 -9.22 7.77 1.76
C GLY A 330 -7.97 7.25 2.47
N ILE A 331 -7.55 6.03 2.15
CA ILE A 331 -6.37 5.40 2.72
C ILE A 331 -5.31 5.21 1.62
N LEU A 332 -4.08 5.68 1.88
CA LEU A 332 -2.91 5.44 1.04
C LEU A 332 -1.80 4.84 1.88
N LEU A 333 -1.45 3.57 1.62
CA LEU A 333 -0.48 2.82 2.42
C LEU A 333 0.77 2.44 1.63
N LEU A 334 1.94 2.76 2.18
CA LEU A 334 3.25 2.36 1.69
C LEU A 334 3.86 1.35 2.66
N GLY A 335 3.76 0.07 2.34
CA GLY A 335 4.15 -1.03 3.21
C GLY A 335 2.98 -1.63 4.00
N GLY A 336 3.30 -2.22 5.16
CA GLY A 336 2.37 -2.96 6.02
C GLY A 336 2.54 -2.60 7.50
N GLY A 337 2.39 -3.59 8.38
CA GLY A 337 2.63 -3.46 9.81
C GLY A 337 1.69 -2.48 10.53
N VAL A 338 2.21 -1.85 11.58
CA VAL A 338 1.44 -0.92 12.44
C VAL A 338 0.78 0.20 11.64
N PRO A 339 1.45 0.91 10.71
CA PRO A 339 0.80 1.98 9.94
C PRO A 339 -0.42 1.51 9.15
N LYS A 340 -0.33 0.33 8.50
CA LYS A 340 -1.48 -0.28 7.81
C LYS A 340 -2.61 -0.57 8.77
N HIS A 341 -2.35 -1.39 9.79
CA HIS A 341 -3.41 -1.87 10.66
C HIS A 341 -4.06 -0.73 11.43
N HIS A 342 -3.29 0.25 11.91
CA HIS A 342 -3.78 1.35 12.72
C HIS A 342 -4.70 2.30 11.94
N ILE A 343 -4.36 2.62 10.68
CA ILE A 343 -5.23 3.43 9.80
C ILE A 343 -6.53 2.68 9.46
N CYS A 344 -6.43 1.41 9.08
CA CYS A 344 -7.60 0.60 8.77
C CYS A 344 -8.52 0.45 9.99
N ASN A 345 -7.95 0.25 11.19
CA ASN A 345 -8.70 0.11 12.43
C ASN A 345 -9.36 1.42 12.88
N ALA A 346 -8.76 2.58 12.61
CA ALA A 346 -9.44 3.85 12.84
C ALA A 346 -10.66 4.00 11.91
N ASN A 347 -10.52 3.61 10.63
CA ASN A 347 -11.60 3.67 9.66
C ASN A 347 -12.72 2.63 9.91
N LEU A 348 -12.43 1.54 10.63
CA LEU A 348 -13.48 0.66 11.15
C LEU A 348 -14.51 1.42 12.00
N MET A 349 -14.08 2.42 12.77
CA MET A 349 -14.97 3.19 13.66
C MET A 349 -16.03 3.99 12.90
N ARG A 350 -15.87 4.18 11.58
CA ARG A 350 -16.86 4.82 10.68
C ARG A 350 -17.46 3.84 9.67
N ASN A 351 -17.41 2.53 9.95
CA ASN A 351 -17.83 1.44 9.05
C ASN A 351 -17.06 1.41 7.72
N GLY A 352 -15.77 1.73 7.78
CA GLY A 352 -14.83 1.49 6.69
C GLY A 352 -14.47 2.75 5.91
N ALA A 353 -13.30 2.72 5.26
CA ALA A 353 -12.87 3.76 4.32
C ALA A 353 -13.59 3.66 2.98
N ASP A 354 -13.75 4.81 2.31
CA ASP A 354 -14.42 4.90 1.01
C ASP A 354 -13.47 4.63 -0.16
N PHE A 355 -12.19 4.96 0.00
CA PHE A 355 -11.12 4.75 -0.99
C PHE A 355 -9.91 4.10 -0.32
N ALA A 356 -9.24 3.17 -1.00
CA ALA A 356 -8.04 2.55 -0.45
C ALA A 356 -7.04 2.11 -1.54
N VAL A 357 -5.77 2.49 -1.36
CA VAL A 357 -4.65 2.08 -2.22
C VAL A 357 -3.48 1.58 -1.36
N TYR A 358 -3.05 0.34 -1.60
CA TYR A 358 -1.94 -0.31 -0.90
C TYR A 358 -0.77 -0.53 -1.86
N LEU A 359 0.42 -0.04 -1.53
CA LEU A 359 1.67 -0.33 -2.22
C LEU A 359 2.59 -1.10 -1.28
N ASN A 360 2.68 -2.42 -1.42
CA ASN A 360 3.55 -3.24 -0.57
C ASN A 360 4.01 -4.54 -1.24
N THR A 361 5.00 -5.19 -0.63
CA THR A 361 5.61 -6.42 -1.15
C THR A 361 5.12 -7.70 -0.45
N ALA A 362 4.25 -7.56 0.55
CA ALA A 362 3.82 -8.66 1.41
C ALA A 362 2.77 -9.56 0.73
N GLN A 363 2.81 -10.84 1.07
CA GLN A 363 2.04 -11.91 0.43
C GLN A 363 1.04 -12.52 1.42
N GLU A 364 -0.10 -13.00 0.92
CA GLU A 364 -1.21 -13.45 1.79
C GLU A 364 -0.99 -14.83 2.45
N TYR A 365 -0.10 -15.67 1.89
CA TYR A 365 -0.01 -17.08 2.29
C TYR A 365 0.45 -17.30 3.74
N ASP A 366 1.07 -16.31 4.38
CA ASP A 366 1.55 -16.39 5.75
C ASP A 366 0.51 -15.92 6.79
N GLY A 367 -0.68 -15.49 6.34
CA GLY A 367 -1.75 -15.00 7.20
C GLY A 367 -1.45 -13.69 7.93
N SER A 368 -0.43 -12.93 7.49
CA SER A 368 -0.09 -11.66 8.09
C SER A 368 -1.04 -10.53 7.66
N ASP A 369 -1.37 -9.62 8.58
CA ASP A 369 -2.13 -8.41 8.22
C ASP A 369 -1.39 -7.60 7.14
N SER A 370 -0.06 -7.54 7.19
CA SER A 370 0.75 -6.89 6.14
C SER A 370 0.48 -7.46 4.74
N GLY A 371 0.37 -8.78 4.64
CA GLY A 371 0.16 -9.53 3.40
C GLY A 371 -1.27 -9.60 2.90
N ALA A 372 -2.25 -9.38 3.80
CA ALA A 372 -3.68 -9.43 3.50
C ALA A 372 -4.06 -8.60 2.27
N ARG A 373 -4.97 -9.15 1.45
CA ARG A 373 -5.59 -8.42 0.34
C ARG A 373 -6.58 -7.38 0.89
N PRO A 374 -6.89 -6.29 0.17
CA PRO A 374 -7.87 -5.31 0.64
C PRO A 374 -9.26 -5.91 0.91
N ASP A 375 -9.64 -6.95 0.18
CA ASP A 375 -10.89 -7.70 0.38
C ASP A 375 -11.01 -8.32 1.78
N GLU A 376 -9.89 -8.74 2.39
CA GLU A 376 -9.91 -9.16 3.79
C GLU A 376 -10.32 -8.00 4.71
N ALA A 377 -9.83 -6.79 4.46
CA ALA A 377 -10.21 -5.60 5.24
C ALA A 377 -11.69 -5.20 5.05
N VAL A 378 -12.30 -5.54 3.90
CA VAL A 378 -13.76 -5.41 3.68
C VAL A 378 -14.52 -6.34 4.63
N SER A 379 -14.07 -7.58 4.81
CA SER A 379 -14.74 -8.54 5.73
C SER A 379 -14.82 -8.04 7.18
N TRP A 380 -13.87 -7.21 7.60
CA TRP A 380 -13.84 -6.59 8.93
C TRP A 380 -14.67 -5.30 9.04
N GLY A 381 -15.11 -4.71 7.92
CA GLY A 381 -15.67 -3.35 7.88
C GLY A 381 -14.62 -2.24 8.01
N LYS A 382 -13.33 -2.55 7.79
CA LYS A 382 -12.23 -1.55 7.75
C LYS A 382 -12.21 -0.79 6.41
N ILE A 383 -12.74 -1.41 5.36
CA ILE A 383 -13.05 -0.82 4.05
C ILE A 383 -14.53 -1.07 3.77
N LYS A 384 -15.21 -0.13 3.11
CA LYS A 384 -16.62 -0.28 2.73
C LYS A 384 -16.83 -1.35 1.65
N VAL A 385 -18.01 -1.95 1.64
CA VAL A 385 -18.39 -3.01 0.68
C VAL A 385 -18.41 -2.50 -0.76
N GLU A 386 -18.77 -1.24 -0.95
CA GLU A 386 -18.91 -0.58 -2.24
C GLU A 386 -17.61 0.08 -2.73
N ALA A 387 -16.55 0.04 -1.91
CA ALA A 387 -15.25 0.60 -2.27
C ALA A 387 -14.60 -0.20 -3.40
N ARG A 388 -13.64 0.43 -4.10
CA ARG A 388 -12.87 -0.22 -5.18
C ARG A 388 -11.39 -0.27 -4.80
N PRO A 389 -11.02 -0.99 -3.72
CA PRO A 389 -9.68 -0.90 -3.19
C PRO A 389 -8.66 -1.55 -4.12
N VAL A 390 -7.47 -0.95 -4.21
CA VAL A 390 -6.40 -1.42 -5.09
C VAL A 390 -5.17 -1.80 -4.28
N LYS A 391 -4.58 -2.95 -4.58
CA LYS A 391 -3.26 -3.35 -4.07
C LYS A 391 -2.29 -3.53 -5.23
N VAL A 392 -1.15 -2.86 -5.17
CA VAL A 392 -0.03 -3.03 -6.09
C VAL A 392 1.09 -3.76 -5.36
N HIS A 393 1.44 -4.95 -5.84
CA HIS A 393 2.53 -5.75 -5.32
C HIS A 393 3.87 -5.27 -5.89
N GLY A 394 4.64 -4.55 -5.09
CA GLY A 394 5.96 -4.06 -5.48
C GLY A 394 6.56 -3.08 -4.47
N ASP A 395 7.82 -2.69 -4.70
CA ASP A 395 8.54 -1.78 -3.83
C ASP A 395 8.03 -0.33 -4.00
N ALA A 396 7.60 0.28 -2.89
CA ALA A 396 7.06 1.64 -2.89
C ALA A 396 8.09 2.70 -3.32
N SER A 397 9.40 2.43 -3.19
CA SER A 397 10.44 3.33 -3.71
C SER A 397 10.41 3.50 -5.24
N ILE A 398 9.82 2.54 -5.95
CA ILE A 398 9.59 2.60 -7.40
C ILE A 398 8.17 3.08 -7.69
N LEU A 399 7.17 2.47 -7.03
CA LEU A 399 5.76 2.68 -7.38
C LEU A 399 5.22 4.05 -6.95
N PHE A 400 5.60 4.52 -5.76
CA PHE A 400 5.07 5.73 -5.18
C PHE A 400 5.43 7.02 -5.95
N PRO A 401 6.69 7.27 -6.36
CA PRO A 401 6.99 8.46 -7.17
C PRO A 401 6.23 8.46 -8.52
N LEU A 402 6.05 7.28 -9.13
CA LEU A 402 5.24 7.15 -10.36
C LEU A 402 3.77 7.49 -10.09
N LEU A 403 3.17 6.95 -9.03
CA LEU A 403 1.81 7.26 -8.62
C LEU A 403 1.63 8.77 -8.37
N LEU A 404 2.54 9.39 -7.61
CA LEU A 404 2.52 10.83 -7.32
C LEU A 404 2.57 11.69 -8.59
N SER A 405 3.42 11.30 -9.54
CA SER A 405 3.60 12.03 -10.81
C SER A 405 2.31 12.11 -11.64
N GLN A 406 1.37 11.18 -11.43
CA GLN A 406 0.11 11.10 -12.17
C GLN A 406 -1.11 11.55 -11.36
N THR A 407 -0.92 11.97 -10.11
CA THR A 407 -2.01 12.28 -9.17
C THR A 407 -1.78 13.65 -8.52
N PHE A 408 -1.24 13.69 -7.29
CA PHE A 408 -1.08 14.88 -6.48
C PHE A 408 -0.27 15.99 -7.18
N VAL A 409 0.82 15.63 -7.86
CA VAL A 409 1.73 16.61 -8.49
C VAL A 409 1.04 17.34 -9.64
N LYS A 410 0.31 16.60 -10.50
CA LYS A 410 -0.42 17.20 -11.63
C LYS A 410 -1.45 18.24 -11.17
N ARG A 411 -2.13 17.99 -10.05
CA ARG A 411 -3.12 18.94 -9.50
C ARG A 411 -2.50 20.24 -9.02
N VAL A 412 -1.37 20.16 -8.30
CA VAL A 412 -0.68 21.37 -7.83
C VAL A 412 -0.19 22.21 -9.01
N GLN A 413 0.33 21.55 -10.06
CA GLN A 413 0.75 22.25 -11.28
C GLN A 413 -0.42 22.90 -12.00
N SER A 414 -1.54 22.19 -12.17
CA SER A 414 -2.75 22.74 -12.79
C SER A 414 -3.41 23.88 -11.99
N ALA A 415 -3.20 23.96 -10.67
CA ALA A 415 -3.71 25.05 -9.85
C ALA A 415 -2.79 26.29 -9.82
N THR A 416 -1.54 26.15 -10.28
CA THR A 416 -0.54 27.23 -10.32
C THR A 416 -0.43 27.87 -11.71
N GLN A 417 -0.98 27.21 -12.73
CA GLN A 417 -1.18 27.75 -14.09
C GLN A 417 -2.56 28.41 -14.18
#